data_AF-A0A7V5ZH44-F1
#
_entry.id   AF-A0A7V5ZH44-F1
#
_cell.length_a   1.000
_cell.length_b   1.000
_cell.length_c   1.000
_cell.angle_alpha   90.00
_cell.angle_beta   90.00
_cell.angle_gamma   90.00
#
_symmetry.space_group_name_H-M   'P 1'
#
loop_
_entity.id
_entity.type
_entity.pdbx_description
1 polymer ?
#
loop_
_entity_poly.entity_id
_entity_poly.type
_entity_poly.pdbx_seq_one_letter_code
_entity_poly.pdbx_strand_id
1 'polypeptide(L)'
;MVRTILRQVLASDRRGDEQVAFIEALRRQMERALKEERWRFADRFCDRILAEEPNDLQSWLVKGHLAWRYFDDPAAALSCFRKVVILGGFESSNACVAQARASLERLLAQLT
;
A
#
# COMPACT_ATOMS: atom_id res chain seq x y z
N MET A 1 -22.17 -1.10 34.74
CA MET A 1 -20.82 -1.11 34.10
C MET A 1 -20.78 -1.95 32.82
N VAL A 2 -21.32 -3.19 32.82
CA VAL A 2 -21.37 -4.11 31.64
C VAL A 2 -22.01 -3.49 30.39
N ARG A 3 -23.11 -2.72 30.55
CA ARG A 3 -23.84 -2.08 29.43
C ARG A 3 -23.04 -0.99 28.69
N THR A 4 -22.05 -0.38 29.35
CA THR A 4 -21.16 0.64 28.75
C THR A 4 -20.03 -0.02 27.96
N ILE A 5 -19.47 -1.12 28.48
CA ILE A 5 -18.39 -1.88 27.83
C ILE A 5 -18.91 -2.52 26.53
N LEU A 6 -20.11 -3.13 26.55
CA LEU A 6 -20.73 -3.70 25.35
C LEU A 6 -20.98 -2.66 24.25
N ARG A 7 -21.40 -1.45 24.61
CA ARG A 7 -21.56 -0.35 23.64
C ARG A 7 -20.23 0.08 23.04
N GLN A 8 -19.17 0.13 23.83
CA GLN A 8 -17.84 0.53 23.37
C GLN A 8 -17.24 -0.52 22.44
N VAL A 9 -17.39 -1.81 22.73
CA VAL A 9 -16.93 -2.92 21.87
C VAL A 9 -17.69 -2.90 20.53
N LEU A 10 -19.01 -2.82 20.54
CA LEU A 10 -19.81 -2.76 19.30
C LEU A 10 -19.53 -1.50 18.46
N ALA A 11 -19.21 -0.38 19.11
CA ALA A 11 -18.81 0.84 18.40
C ALA A 11 -17.37 0.79 17.86
N SER A 12 -16.49 -0.01 18.45
CA SER A 12 -15.16 -0.30 17.90
C SER A 12 -15.25 -1.29 16.73
N ASP A 13 -16.12 -2.29 16.84
CA ASP A 13 -16.38 -3.29 15.79
C ASP A 13 -16.95 -2.62 14.52
N ARG A 14 -17.99 -1.80 14.68
CA ARG A 14 -18.56 -1.01 13.58
C ARG A 14 -17.55 -0.05 12.94
N ARG A 15 -16.68 0.57 13.74
CA ARG A 15 -15.61 1.45 13.21
C ARG A 15 -14.58 0.66 12.40
N GLY A 16 -14.27 -0.57 12.83
CA GLY A 16 -13.43 -1.49 12.06
C GLY A 16 -14.09 -1.85 10.72
N ASP A 17 -15.37 -2.23 10.74
CA ASP A 17 -16.12 -2.56 9.52
C ASP A 17 -16.20 -1.38 8.53
N GLU A 18 -16.46 -0.17 9.03
CA GLU A 18 -16.47 1.05 8.24
C GLU A 18 -15.09 1.35 7.65
N GLN A 19 -14.01 1.15 8.42
CA GLN A 19 -12.64 1.34 7.97
C GLN A 19 -12.25 0.34 6.89
N VAL A 20 -12.58 -0.95 7.07
CA VAL A 20 -12.32 -2.00 6.07
C VAL A 20 -13.07 -1.70 4.77
N ALA A 21 -14.36 -1.37 4.84
CA ALA A 21 -15.16 -1.02 3.66
C ALA A 21 -14.61 0.22 2.95
N PHE A 22 -14.12 1.21 3.71
CA PHE A 22 -13.50 2.40 3.16
C PHE A 22 -12.18 2.07 2.43
N ILE A 23 -11.29 1.29 3.05
CA ILE A 23 -10.04 0.85 2.43
C ILE A 23 -10.32 0.05 1.14
N GLU A 24 -11.29 -0.85 1.14
CA GLU A 24 -11.69 -1.59 -0.06
C GLU A 24 -12.18 -0.66 -1.18
N ALA A 25 -12.98 0.36 -0.85
CA ALA A 25 -13.43 1.34 -1.83
C ALA A 25 -12.24 2.11 -2.42
N LEU A 26 -11.25 2.47 -1.61
CA LEU A 26 -10.02 3.09 -2.08
C LEU A 26 -9.20 2.15 -2.97
N ARG A 27 -9.09 0.87 -2.63
CA ARG A 27 -8.39 -0.14 -3.46
C ARG A 27 -9.03 -0.25 -4.84
N ARG A 28 -10.36 -0.31 -4.93
CA ARG A 28 -11.09 -0.31 -6.22
C ARG A 28 -10.84 0.95 -7.04
N GLN A 29 -10.78 2.11 -6.39
CA GLN A 29 -10.50 3.39 -7.07
C GLN A 29 -9.04 3.47 -7.54
N MET A 30 -8.09 2.96 -6.75
CA MET A 30 -6.68 2.83 -7.12
C MET A 30 -6.52 1.94 -8.34
N GLU A 31 -7.08 0.73 -8.34
CA GLU A 31 -7.04 -0.20 -9.48
C GLU A 31 -7.63 0.41 -10.75
N ARG A 32 -8.78 1.08 -10.62
CA ARG A 32 -9.39 1.80 -11.74
C ARG A 32 -8.49 2.91 -12.27
N ALA A 33 -7.89 3.70 -11.39
CA ALA A 33 -6.97 4.77 -11.79
C ALA A 33 -5.72 4.21 -12.48
N LEU A 34 -5.18 3.07 -12.03
CA LEU A 34 -4.08 2.38 -12.71
C LEU A 34 -4.48 1.91 -14.12
N LYS A 35 -5.68 1.33 -14.27
CA LYS A 35 -6.20 0.89 -15.58
C LYS A 35 -6.45 2.05 -16.53
N GLU A 36 -6.87 3.20 -16.01
CA GLU A 36 -7.09 4.43 -16.78
C GLU A 36 -5.81 5.26 -16.98
N GLU A 37 -4.64 4.75 -16.56
CA GLU A 37 -3.35 5.45 -16.65
C GLU A 37 -3.29 6.79 -15.90
N ARG A 38 -4.14 6.94 -14.89
CA ARG A 38 -4.25 8.14 -14.06
C ARG A 38 -3.30 8.06 -12.87
N TRP A 39 -2.00 8.05 -13.14
CA TRP A 39 -0.92 7.77 -12.18
C TRP A 39 -0.98 8.61 -10.90
N ARG A 40 -1.21 9.92 -11.02
CA ARG A 40 -1.32 10.81 -9.85
C ARG A 40 -2.55 10.55 -8.99
N PHE A 41 -3.63 10.04 -9.59
CA PHE A 41 -4.81 9.64 -8.81
C PHE A 41 -4.56 8.31 -8.10
N ALA A 42 -3.95 7.34 -8.78
CA ALA A 42 -3.55 6.08 -8.17
C ALA A 42 -2.65 6.31 -6.95
N ASP A 43 -1.63 7.16 -7.08
CA ASP A 43 -0.71 7.51 -5.99
C ASP A 43 -1.43 8.13 -4.78
N ARG A 44 -2.38 9.05 -5.01
CA ARG A 44 -3.21 9.62 -3.94
C ARG A 44 -4.09 8.58 -3.25
N PHE A 45 -4.60 7.59 -3.97
CA PHE A 45 -5.37 6.52 -3.35
C PHE A 45 -4.47 5.63 -2.50
N CYS A 46 -3.23 5.34 -2.94
CA CYS A 46 -2.24 4.68 -2.10
C CYS A 46 -1.97 5.45 -0.82
N ASP A 47 -1.78 6.78 -0.88
CA ASP A 47 -1.55 7.61 0.32
C ASP A 47 -2.71 7.52 1.31
N ARG A 48 -3.95 7.52 0.80
CA ARG A 48 -5.14 7.40 1.65
C ARG A 48 -5.26 6.01 2.28
N ILE A 49 -4.94 4.94 1.54
CA ILE A 49 -4.90 3.59 2.11
C ILE A 49 -3.84 3.53 3.19
N LEU A 50 -2.64 4.04 2.94
CA LEU A 50 -1.53 4.01 3.88
C LEU A 50 -1.73 4.88 5.12
N ALA A 51 -2.60 5.89 5.05
CA ALA A 51 -3.02 6.65 6.23
C ALA A 51 -3.89 5.81 7.19
N GLU A 52 -4.71 4.91 6.64
CA GLU A 52 -5.58 4.01 7.40
C GLU A 52 -4.87 2.70 7.80
N GLU A 53 -4.09 2.14 6.88
CA GLU A 53 -3.34 0.88 7.01
C GLU A 53 -1.87 1.10 6.59
N PRO A 54 -1.01 1.64 7.48
CA PRO A 54 0.39 1.97 7.14
C PRO A 54 1.25 0.78 6.73
N ASN A 55 0.78 -0.44 7.03
CA ASN A 55 1.47 -1.69 6.75
C ASN A 55 0.98 -2.37 5.46
N ASP A 56 0.08 -1.72 4.69
CA ASP A 56 -0.44 -2.28 3.44
C ASP A 56 0.67 -2.41 2.38
N LEU A 57 1.15 -3.64 2.20
CA LEU A 57 2.27 -3.96 1.32
C LEU A 57 1.98 -3.62 -0.13
N GLN A 58 0.73 -3.82 -0.56
CA GLN A 58 0.32 -3.60 -1.94
C GLN A 58 0.37 -2.12 -2.32
N SER A 59 -0.10 -1.23 -1.46
CA SER A 59 -0.02 0.22 -1.69
C SER A 59 1.42 0.71 -1.74
N TRP A 60 2.30 0.22 -0.86
CA TRP A 60 3.73 0.53 -0.93
C TRP A 60 4.37 0.03 -2.23
N LEU A 61 4.02 -1.18 -2.68
CA LEU A 61 4.52 -1.75 -3.93
C LEU A 61 4.07 -0.92 -5.15
N VAL A 62 2.78 -0.56 -5.19
CA VAL A 62 2.22 0.29 -6.26
C VAL A 62 2.89 1.65 -6.27
N LYS A 63 3.05 2.34 -5.13
CA LYS A 63 3.78 3.62 -5.06
C LYS A 63 5.20 3.49 -5.59
N GLY A 64 5.90 2.42 -5.26
CA GLY A 64 7.25 2.16 -5.77
C GLY A 64 7.30 2.06 -7.30
N HIS A 65 6.35 1.34 -7.89
CA HIS A 65 6.23 1.25 -9.35
C HIS A 65 5.83 2.58 -10.00
N LEU A 66 4.94 3.35 -9.38
CA LEU A 66 4.52 4.66 -9.88
C LEU A 66 5.70 5.64 -9.89
N ALA A 67 6.43 5.73 -8.77
CA ALA A 67 7.61 6.57 -8.63
C ALA A 67 8.67 6.23 -9.69
N TRP A 68 8.96 4.94 -9.89
CA TRP A 68 9.98 4.50 -10.83
C TRP A 68 9.60 4.73 -12.30
N ARG A 69 8.36 4.39 -12.68
CA ARG A 69 7.98 4.34 -14.11
C ARG A 69 7.33 5.60 -14.64
N TYR A 70 6.69 6.39 -13.79
CA TYR A 70 5.84 7.50 -14.24
C TYR A 70 6.22 8.85 -13.63
N PHE A 71 6.95 8.87 -12.51
CA PHE A 71 7.36 10.12 -11.87
C PHE A 71 8.87 10.40 -11.95
N ASP A 72 9.63 9.48 -12.56
CA ASP A 72 11.09 9.59 -12.70
C ASP A 72 11.81 9.84 -11.36
N ASP A 73 11.30 9.22 -10.30
CA ASP A 73 11.84 9.34 -8.93
C ASP A 73 12.35 7.97 -8.44
N PRO A 74 13.56 7.56 -8.85
CA PRO A 74 14.13 6.29 -8.43
C PRO A 74 14.44 6.24 -6.93
N ALA A 75 14.67 7.39 -6.28
CA ALA A 75 14.93 7.46 -4.85
C ALA A 75 13.67 7.14 -4.04
N ALA A 76 12.53 7.74 -4.41
CA ALA A 76 11.23 7.41 -3.82
C ALA A 76 10.84 5.95 -4.10
N ALA A 77 11.09 5.45 -5.31
CA ALA A 77 10.85 4.05 -5.66
C ALA A 77 11.64 3.09 -4.77
N LEU A 78 12.95 3.34 -4.59
CA LEU A 78 13.83 2.56 -3.73
C LEU A 78 13.30 2.54 -2.29
N SER A 79 12.87 3.69 -1.77
CA SER A 79 12.31 3.80 -0.42
C SER A 79 11.03 2.97 -0.26
N CYS A 80 10.12 3.05 -1.23
CA CYS A 80 8.87 2.29 -1.23
C CYS A 80 9.11 0.78 -1.28
N PHE A 81 9.95 0.28 -2.19
CA PHE A 81 10.23 -1.15 -2.27
C PHE A 81 10.95 -1.67 -1.03
N ARG A 82 11.88 -0.90 -0.45
CA ARG A 82 12.50 -1.24 0.84
C ARG A 82 11.45 -1.36 1.95
N LYS A 83 10.46 -0.46 1.98
CA LYS A 83 9.36 -0.51 2.94
C LYS A 83 8.56 -1.81 2.81
N VAL A 84 8.25 -2.25 1.59
CA VAL A 84 7.57 -3.55 1.35
C VAL A 84 8.39 -4.71 1.91
N VAL A 85 9.70 -4.74 1.66
CA VAL A 85 10.58 -5.82 2.15
C VAL A 85 10.68 -5.82 3.68
N ILE A 86 10.79 -4.64 4.30
CA ILE A 86 10.86 -4.51 5.76
C ILE A 86 9.56 -4.97 6.41
N LEU A 87 8.42 -4.54 5.88
CA LEU A 87 7.10 -4.83 6.47
C LEU A 87 6.63 -6.26 6.21
N GLY A 88 6.89 -6.80 5.01
CA GLY A 88 6.51 -8.17 4.65
C GLY A 88 7.46 -9.24 5.17
N GLY A 89 8.60 -8.83 5.75
CA GLY A 89 9.56 -9.72 6.39
C GLY A 89 10.32 -10.63 5.42
N PHE A 90 10.83 -11.74 5.97
CA PHE A 90 11.64 -12.71 5.23
C PHE A 90 10.82 -13.75 4.45
N GLU A 91 9.49 -13.76 4.62
CA GLU A 91 8.62 -14.74 3.99
C GLU A 91 8.64 -14.62 2.47
N SER A 92 9.29 -15.58 1.82
CA SER A 92 9.42 -15.67 0.37
C SER A 92 8.09 -15.96 -0.34
N SER A 93 7.08 -16.42 0.40
CA SER A 93 5.73 -16.68 -0.13
C SER A 93 4.92 -15.41 -0.40
N ASN A 94 5.32 -14.26 0.15
CA ASN A 94 4.60 -13.02 -0.06
C ASN A 94 4.90 -12.44 -1.45
N ALA A 95 3.90 -12.45 -2.33
CA ALA A 95 4.02 -11.97 -3.70
C ALA A 95 4.48 -10.51 -3.79
N CYS A 96 4.05 -9.65 -2.85
CA CYS A 96 4.47 -8.25 -2.83
C CYS A 96 5.96 -8.12 -2.53
N VAL A 97 6.46 -8.89 -1.57
CA VAL A 97 7.89 -8.91 -1.21
C VAL A 97 8.74 -9.43 -2.36
N ALA A 98 8.32 -10.51 -3.01
CA ALA A 98 9.01 -11.06 -4.17
C ALA A 98 9.10 -10.03 -5.31
N GLN A 99 7.99 -9.35 -5.62
CA GLN A 99 7.96 -8.30 -6.63
C GLN A 99 8.81 -7.09 -6.26
N ALA A 100 8.80 -6.67 -5.00
CA ALA A 100 9.62 -5.57 -4.51
C ALA A 100 11.12 -5.89 -4.63
N ARG A 101 11.56 -7.10 -4.25
CA ARG A 101 12.96 -7.54 -4.39
C ARG A 101 13.40 -7.55 -5.86
N ALA A 102 12.62 -8.16 -6.74
CA ALA A 102 12.92 -8.17 -8.17
C ALA A 102 12.97 -6.74 -8.77
N SER A 103 12.15 -5.83 -8.26
CA SER A 103 12.16 -4.43 -8.71
C SER A 103 13.37 -3.66 -8.18
N LEU A 104 13.76 -3.90 -6.92
CA LEU A 104 14.99 -3.35 -6.33
C LEU A 104 16.23 -3.81 -7.09
N GLU A 105 16.34 -5.10 -7.40
CA GLU A 105 17.46 -5.65 -8.18
C GLU A 105 17.60 -4.95 -9.53
N ARG A 106 16.49 -4.80 -10.27
CA ARG A 106 16.49 -4.10 -11.55
C ARG A 106 16.83 -2.61 -11.43
N LEU A 107 16.26 -1.93 -10.44
CA LEU A 107 16.47 -0.50 -10.22
C LEU A 107 17.92 -0.23 -9.82
N LEU A 108 18.51 -1.05 -8.96
CA LEU A 108 19.91 -0.91 -8.56
C LEU A 108 20.86 -1.19 -9.73
N ALA A 109 20.57 -2.19 -10.55
CA ALA A 109 21.37 -2.50 -11.74
C ALA A 109 21.37 -1.36 -12.79
N GLN A 110 20.37 -0.48 -12.78
CA GLN A 110 20.33 0.70 -13.66
C GLN A 110 21.10 1.90 -13.09
N LEU A 111 21.43 1.89 -11.80
CA LEU A 111 22.13 2.97 -11.09
C LEU A 111 23.64 2.72 -10.94
N THR A 112 24.09 1.49 -11.16
CA THR A 112 25.49 1.06 -11.24
C THR A 112 26.02 1.12 -12.66
#